data_AF-A0A9E0KVL6-F1
#
_entry.id   AF-A0A9E0KVL6-F1
#
_cell.length_a   1.000
_cell.length_b   1.000
_cell.length_c   1.000
_cell.angle_alpha   90.00
_cell.angle_beta   90.00
_cell.angle_gamma   90.00
#
_symmetry.space_group_name_H-M   'P 1'
#
loop_
_entity.id
_entity.type
_entity.pdbx_description
1 polymer ?
#
loop_
_entity_poly.entity_id
_entity_poly.type
_entity_poly.pdbx_seq_one_letter_code
_entity_poly.pdbx_strand_id
1 'polypeptide(L)'
;MTDQTPKPENEKPTPTSTQATQVSTLNATLSVFRAWFGVQSEENRKRDFSTNDPTPFIVAGVVFTLVMIVGVIIAVNLALSGT
;
A
#
# COMPACT_ATOMS: atom_id res chain seq x y z
N MET A 1 -4.00 -62.94 2.52
CA MET A 1 -3.89 -61.70 3.31
C MET A 1 -4.45 -60.55 2.49
N THR A 2 -5.68 -60.16 2.77
CA THR A 2 -6.28 -58.91 2.29
C THR A 2 -5.83 -57.80 3.25
N ASP A 3 -4.73 -57.13 2.92
CA ASP A 3 -4.32 -55.93 3.66
C ASP A 3 -5.05 -54.72 3.08
N GLN A 4 -6.04 -54.26 3.86
CA GLN A 4 -6.61 -52.94 3.70
C GLN A 4 -5.64 -51.88 4.26
N THR A 5 -5.47 -50.80 3.48
CA THR A 5 -5.18 -49.41 3.88
C THR A 5 -3.75 -49.04 4.39
N PRO A 6 -3.28 -47.78 4.21
CA PRO A 6 -4.06 -46.57 3.95
C PRO A 6 -3.78 -45.83 2.62
N LYS A 7 -4.89 -45.31 2.09
CA LYS A 7 -5.01 -44.13 1.23
C LYS A 7 -4.14 -42.99 1.80
N PRO A 8 -3.35 -42.25 0.99
CA PRO A 8 -2.63 -41.09 1.47
C PRO A 8 -3.61 -39.98 1.86
N GLU A 9 -4.01 -39.94 3.12
CA GLU A 9 -4.80 -38.88 3.76
C GLU A 9 -3.87 -37.78 4.30
N ASN A 10 -3.00 -37.24 3.45
CA ASN A 10 -2.10 -36.13 3.84
C ASN A 10 -1.72 -35.21 2.67
N GLU A 11 -2.61 -35.01 1.70
CA GLU A 11 -2.63 -33.74 0.96
C GLU A 11 -3.42 -32.73 1.78
N LYS A 12 -2.78 -32.24 2.86
CA LYS A 12 -3.14 -30.94 3.44
C LYS A 12 -3.19 -29.97 2.25
N PRO A 13 -4.30 -29.25 2.02
CA PRO A 13 -4.43 -28.41 0.84
C PRO A 13 -3.22 -27.49 0.81
N THR A 14 -2.38 -27.74 -0.18
CA THR A 14 -1.26 -26.89 -0.52
C THR A 14 -1.86 -25.50 -0.68
N PRO A 15 -1.39 -24.46 0.03
CA PRO A 15 -1.65 -23.11 -0.41
C PRO A 15 -0.82 -22.86 -1.68
N THR A 16 -1.13 -23.62 -2.75
CA THR A 16 -0.81 -23.26 -4.12
C THR A 16 -1.77 -22.15 -4.48
N SER A 17 -1.46 -20.95 -4.01
CA SER A 17 -1.70 -19.76 -4.81
C SER A 17 -0.44 -18.92 -4.77
N THR A 18 0.47 -19.25 -5.67
CA THR A 18 1.21 -18.23 -6.42
C THR A 18 0.17 -17.32 -7.10
N GLN A 19 -0.50 -16.45 -6.34
CA GLN A 19 -1.14 -15.29 -6.88
C GLN A 19 -0.10 -14.19 -6.76
N ALA A 20 0.59 -13.95 -7.86
CA ALA A 20 1.06 -12.61 -8.16
C ALA A 20 -0.18 -11.71 -8.13
N THR A 21 -0.58 -11.23 -6.95
CA THR A 21 -1.59 -10.20 -6.83
C THR A 21 -0.92 -8.94 -7.33
N GLN A 22 -0.93 -8.81 -8.66
CA GLN A 22 -0.69 -7.58 -9.38
C GLN A 22 -1.43 -6.50 -8.59
N VAL A 23 -0.66 -5.69 -7.86
CA VAL A 23 -1.23 -4.63 -7.05
C VAL A 23 -1.87 -3.70 -8.08
N SER A 24 -3.19 -3.84 -8.25
CA SER A 24 -3.95 -2.99 -9.17
C SER A 24 -3.55 -1.56 -8.85
N THR A 25 -3.18 -0.79 -9.88
CA THR A 25 -2.71 0.60 -9.69
C THR A 25 -3.73 1.42 -8.91
N LEU A 26 -5.03 1.10 -9.00
CA LEU A 26 -6.07 1.65 -8.14
C LEU A 26 -5.89 1.33 -6.65
N ASN A 27 -5.51 0.10 -6.31
CA ASN A 27 -5.29 -0.30 -4.93
C ASN A 27 -4.08 0.41 -4.32
N ALA A 28 -3.02 0.63 -5.11
CA ALA A 28 -1.87 1.42 -4.70
C ALA A 28 -2.26 2.88 -4.43
N THR A 29 -3.00 3.52 -5.35
CA THR A 29 -3.48 4.89 -5.18
C THR A 29 -4.41 5.03 -3.96
N LEU A 30 -5.37 4.13 -3.78
CA LEU A 30 -6.25 4.10 -2.60
C LEU A 30 -5.48 3.88 -1.29
N SER A 31 -4.41 3.09 -1.34
CA SER A 31 -3.54 2.88 -0.18
C SER A 31 -2.80 4.16 0.22
N VAL A 32 -2.29 4.92 -0.76
CA VAL A 32 -1.64 6.24 -0.54
C VAL A 32 -2.64 7.26 0.03
N PHE A 33 -3.86 7.32 -0.52
CA PHE A 33 -4.92 8.20 0.03
C PHE A 33 -5.29 7.84 1.46
N ARG A 34 -5.43 6.54 1.78
CA ARG A 34 -5.70 6.08 3.14
C ARG A 34 -4.59 6.43 4.12
N ALA A 35 -3.33 6.26 3.71
CA ALA A 35 -2.17 6.65 4.51
C ALA A 35 -2.15 8.16 4.76
N TRP A 36 -2.57 8.97 3.79
CA TRP A 36 -2.67 10.43 3.92
C TRP A 36 -3.70 10.87 4.96
N PHE A 37 -4.85 10.18 5.06
CA PHE A 37 -5.83 10.41 6.13
C PHE A 37 -5.42 9.80 7.49
N GLY A 38 -4.19 9.30 7.64
CA GLY A 38 -3.66 8.74 8.88
C GLY A 38 -3.93 7.25 9.08
N VAL A 39 -4.52 6.56 8.09
CA VAL A 39 -4.77 5.10 8.12
C VAL A 39 -3.57 4.35 7.53
N GLN A 40 -2.36 4.74 7.94
CA GLN A 40 -1.12 4.07 7.53
C GLN A 40 -1.05 2.71 8.25
N SER A 41 -1.25 1.61 7.52
CA SER A 41 -1.15 0.27 8.10
C SER A 41 0.30 -0.07 8.46
N GLU A 42 0.47 -0.84 9.53
CA GLU A 42 1.75 -1.42 9.95
C GLU A 42 2.46 -2.19 8.82
N GLU A 43 1.68 -2.79 7.92
CA GLU A 43 2.19 -3.55 6.78
C GLU A 43 2.81 -2.66 5.70
N ASN A 44 2.17 -1.52 5.39
CA ASN A 44 2.76 -0.51 4.51
C ASN A 44 4.05 0.04 5.11
N ARG A 45 4.03 0.34 6.41
CA ARG A 45 5.22 0.81 7.13
C ARG A 45 6.36 -0.21 7.07
N LYS A 46 6.10 -1.48 7.37
CA LYS A 46 7.13 -2.55 7.32
C LYS A 46 7.71 -2.71 5.92
N ARG A 47 6.89 -2.65 4.86
CA ARG A 47 7.37 -2.72 3.48
C ARG A 47 8.24 -1.52 3.13
N ASP A 48 7.79 -0.32 3.51
CA ASP A 48 8.49 0.93 3.23
C ASP A 48 9.84 1.00 3.98
N PHE A 49 9.90 0.58 5.24
CA PHE A 49 11.13 0.58 6.05
C PHE A 49 11.97 -0.70 5.97
N SER A 50 11.52 -1.73 5.25
CA SER A 50 12.35 -2.90 4.91
C SER A 50 13.32 -2.62 3.76
N THR A 51 13.16 -1.49 3.06
CA THR A 51 14.02 -1.08 1.96
C THR A 51 15.24 -0.34 2.51
N ASN A 52 16.44 -0.70 2.04
CA ASN A 52 17.70 -0.10 2.50
C ASN A 52 17.97 1.31 1.94
N ASP A 53 17.14 1.81 1.02
CA ASP A 53 17.29 3.12 0.39
C ASP A 53 16.16 4.07 0.80
N PRO A 54 16.45 5.15 1.54
CA PRO A 54 15.46 6.15 1.95
C PRO A 54 15.12 7.16 0.86
N THR A 55 15.89 7.21 -0.23
CA THR A 55 15.77 8.23 -1.29
C THR A 55 14.35 8.37 -1.88
N PRO A 56 13.62 7.28 -2.18
CA PRO A 56 12.27 7.37 -2.74
C PRO A 56 11.28 8.08 -1.80
N PHE A 57 11.44 7.89 -0.49
CA PHE A 57 10.58 8.51 0.52
C PHE A 57 10.83 10.01 0.64
N ILE A 58 12.10 10.42 0.56
CA ILE A 58 12.48 11.85 0.60
C ILE A 58 11.91 12.56 -0.63
N VAL A 59 12.08 11.98 -1.83
CA VAL A 59 11.55 12.54 -3.07
C VAL A 59 10.02 12.64 -3.02
N ALA A 60 9.35 11.58 -2.58
CA ALA A 60 7.89 11.59 -2.42
C ALA A 60 7.44 12.68 -1.43
N GLY A 61 8.13 12.82 -0.30
CA GLY A 61 7.86 13.87 0.69
C GLY A 61 8.04 15.28 0.13
N VAL A 62 9.11 15.54 -0.60
CA VAL A 62 9.36 16.86 -1.21
C VAL A 62 8.29 17.20 -2.25
N VAL A 63 7.98 16.27 -3.17
CA VAL A 63 6.94 16.47 -4.19
C VAL A 63 5.60 16.76 -3.52
N PHE A 64 5.27 15.99 -2.49
CA PHE A 64 4.06 16.19 -1.71
C PHE A 64 3.98 17.57 -1.06
N THR A 65 5.06 18.01 -0.39
CA THR A 65 5.10 19.32 0.25
C THR A 65 4.88 20.45 -0.75
N LEU A 66 5.48 20.36 -1.95
CA LEU A 66 5.26 21.34 -3.02
C LEU A 66 3.80 21.40 -3.46
N VAL A 67 3.17 20.23 -3.68
CA VAL A 67 1.74 20.14 -4.03
C VAL A 67 0.87 20.75 -2.93
N MET A 68 1.19 20.47 -1.66
CA MET A 68 0.44 21.00 -0.52
C MET A 68 0.53 22.53 -0.42
N ILE A 69 1.72 23.10 -0.62
CA ILE A 69 1.91 24.57 -0.65
C ILE A 69 1.03 25.21 -1.73
N VAL A 70 1.06 24.66 -2.95
CA VAL A 70 0.22 25.15 -4.05
C VAL A 70 -1.26 25.06 -3.70
N GLY A 71 -1.68 23.94 -3.11
CA GLY A 71 -3.06 23.74 -2.64
C GLY A 71 -3.50 24.80 -1.63
N VAL A 72 -2.64 25.12 -0.64
CA VAL A 72 -2.91 26.16 0.36
C VAL A 72 -3.00 27.54 -0.29
N ILE A 73 -2.09 27.87 -1.21
CA ILE A 73 -2.13 29.15 -1.95
C ILE A 73 -3.45 29.31 -2.70
N ILE A 74 -3.89 28.27 -3.41
CA ILE A 74 -5.18 28.27 -4.12
C ILE A 74 -6.33 28.46 -3.14
N ALA A 75 -6.36 27.72 -2.03
CA ALA A 75 -7.40 27.81 -1.02
C ALA A 75 -7.50 29.23 -0.42
N VAL A 76 -6.35 29.85 -0.10
CA VAL A 76 -6.29 31.23 0.42
C VAL A 76 -6.78 32.22 -0.63
N ASN A 77 -6.33 32.11 -1.88
CA ASN A 77 -6.78 33.00 -2.95
C ASN A 77 -8.29 32.89 -3.18
N LEU A 78 -8.85 31.67 -3.13
CA LEU A 78 -10.29 31.47 -3.24
C LEU A 78 -11.04 32.09 -2.05
N ALA A 79 -10.51 31.94 -0.83
CA ALA A 79 -11.09 32.55 0.36
C ALA A 79 -11.10 34.07 0.29
N LEU A 80 -10.02 34.70 -0.18
CA LEU A 80 -9.90 36.15 -0.34
C LEU A 80 -10.69 36.70 -1.52
N SER A 81 -10.92 35.90 -2.57
CA SER A 81 -11.73 36.32 -3.73
C SER A 81 -13.22 36.37 -3.43
N GLY A 82 -13.68 35.70 -2.37
CA GLY A 82 -15.08 35.64 -1.95
C GLY A 82 -15.48 36.67 -0.90
N THR A 83 -14.57 37.56 -0.48
CA THR A 83 -14.78 38.65 0.48
C THR A 83 -14.60 40.00 -0.20
#